data_AF-A0A6V8CCU2-F1
#
_entry.id   AF-A0A6V8CCU2-F1
#
_cell.length_a   1.000
_cell.length_b   1.000
_cell.length_c   1.000
_cell.angle_alpha   90.00
_cell.angle_beta   90.00
_cell.angle_gamma   90.00
#
_symmetry.space_group_name_H-M   'P 1'
#
loop_
_entity.id
_entity.type
_entity.pdbx_description
1 polymer ?
#
loop_
_entity_poly.entity_id
_entity_poly.type
_entity_poly.pdbx_seq_one_letter_code
_entity_poly.pdbx_strand_id
1 'polypeptide(L)'
;VSLAVRNLEQAAELVEIPAMAYALIDAFPPGGLSLILPAKVPVDARLGGGAVAVRCVVHPTALALVDAVGPITATSANISGEAPALETHDCAARLGLPLDSAGP
;
A
#
# COMPACT_ATOMS: atom_id res chain seq x y z
N VAL A 1 -3.72 -1.54 8.41
CA VAL A 1 -3.66 -0.97 7.05
C VAL A 1 -2.20 -0.86 6.64
N SER A 2 -1.89 -0.92 5.35
CA SER A 2 -0.53 -0.65 4.85
C SER A 2 -0.50 0.67 4.06
N LEU A 3 0.64 1.35 4.06
CA LEU A 3 0.92 2.49 3.20
C LEU A 3 1.58 2.00 1.89
N ALA A 4 0.85 2.16 0.79
CA ALA A 4 1.37 1.99 -0.56
C ALA A 4 2.29 3.17 -0.89
N VAL A 5 3.53 2.86 -1.27
CA VAL A 5 4.56 3.83 -1.65
C VAL A 5 5.16 3.45 -3.00
N ARG A 6 5.76 4.43 -3.67
CA ARG A 6 6.51 4.22 -4.92
C ARG A 6 7.76 3.37 -4.68
N ASN A 7 8.51 3.72 -3.65
CA ASN A 7 9.79 3.15 -3.30
C ASN A 7 10.13 3.43 -1.83
N LEU A 8 11.26 2.90 -1.36
CA LEU A 8 11.71 3.12 0.01
C LEU A 8 12.09 4.58 0.29
N GLU A 9 12.51 5.33 -0.73
CA GLU A 9 12.84 6.75 -0.60
C GLU A 9 11.60 7.57 -0.22
N GLN A 10 10.45 7.30 -0.85
CA GLN A 10 9.19 7.94 -0.47
C GLN A 10 8.74 7.51 0.93
N ALA A 11 8.93 6.24 1.30
CA ALA A 11 8.64 5.76 2.66
C ALA A 11 9.53 6.43 3.72
N ALA A 12 10.77 6.75 3.38
CA ALA A 12 11.74 7.36 4.28
C ALA A 12 11.30 8.75 4.78
N GLU A 13 10.29 9.38 4.17
CA GLU A 13 9.70 10.61 4.71
C GLU A 13 8.91 10.37 6.01
N LEU A 14 8.37 9.15 6.21
CA LEU A 14 7.48 8.81 7.33
C LEU A 14 8.09 7.80 8.31
N VAL A 15 8.94 6.91 7.82
CA VAL A 15 9.50 5.80 8.61
C VAL A 15 11.01 5.76 8.55
N GLU A 16 11.62 5.11 9.54
CA GLU A 16 13.04 4.77 9.55
C GLU A 16 13.31 3.56 8.65
N ILE A 17 14.23 3.69 7.69
CA ILE A 17 14.59 2.62 6.75
C ILE A 17 15.94 2.02 7.15
N PRO A 18 15.99 0.85 7.81
CA PRO A 18 17.25 0.18 8.08
C PRO A 18 17.86 -0.35 6.79
N ALA A 19 19.20 -0.44 6.71
CA ALA A 19 19.89 -0.96 5.52
C ALA A 19 19.39 -2.36 5.08
N MET A 20 18.99 -3.19 6.04
CA MET A 20 18.42 -4.52 5.79
C MET A 20 17.07 -4.48 5.04
N ALA A 21 16.32 -3.37 5.08
CA ALA A 21 15.05 -3.24 4.36
C ALA A 21 15.22 -3.34 2.84
N TYR A 22 16.30 -2.75 2.30
CA TYR A 22 16.64 -2.84 0.88
C TYR A 22 16.90 -4.30 0.48
N ALA A 23 17.77 -4.99 1.23
CA ALA A 23 18.08 -6.40 0.99
C ALA A 23 16.85 -7.31 1.10
N LEU A 24 15.93 -7.03 2.02
CA LEU A 24 14.68 -7.78 2.15
C LEU A 24 13.75 -7.54 0.96
N ILE A 25 13.59 -6.30 0.49
CA ILE A 25 12.75 -6.02 -0.68
C ILE A 25 13.32 -6.68 -1.94
N ASP A 26 14.64 -6.60 -2.14
CA ASP A 26 15.32 -7.20 -3.30
C ASP A 26 15.26 -8.74 -3.30
N ALA A 27 15.15 -9.36 -2.13
CA ALA A 27 15.06 -10.82 -1.99
C ALA A 27 13.67 -11.39 -2.30
N PHE A 28 12.63 -10.56 -2.43
CA PHE A 28 11.25 -10.97 -2.69
C PHE A 28 10.79 -10.50 -4.06
N PRO A 29 9.78 -11.14 -4.66
CA PRO A 29 9.17 -10.65 -5.90
C PRO A 29 8.75 -9.18 -5.75
N PRO A 30 8.95 -8.33 -6.78
CA PRO A 30 8.61 -6.91 -6.72
C PRO A 30 7.17 -6.69 -6.25
N GLY A 31 7.03 -5.84 -5.23
CA GLY A 31 5.74 -5.53 -4.60
C GLY A 31 5.09 -6.67 -3.81
N GLY A 32 5.77 -7.80 -3.61
CA GLY A 32 5.29 -8.94 -2.83
C GLY A 32 5.49 -8.83 -1.32
N LEU A 33 6.23 -7.83 -0.85
CA LEU A 33 6.61 -7.68 0.55
C LEU A 33 6.03 -6.39 1.16
N SER A 34 5.54 -6.49 2.39
CA SER A 34 5.22 -5.34 3.24
C SER A 34 6.12 -5.36 4.47
N LEU A 35 6.75 -4.23 4.78
CA LEU A 35 7.66 -4.08 5.93
C LEU A 35 6.97 -3.25 7.01
N ILE A 36 6.99 -3.72 8.26
CA ILE A 36 6.60 -2.90 9.41
C ILE A 36 7.84 -2.17 9.89
N LEU A 37 7.84 -0.84 9.77
CA LEU A 37 9.00 0.01 10.04
C LEU A 37 8.66 1.04 11.13
N PRO A 38 9.62 1.43 11.99
CA PRO A 38 9.39 2.46 13.00
C PRO A 38 9.01 3.78 12.33
N ALA A 39 7.96 4.44 12.83
CA ALA A 39 7.60 5.78 12.38
C ALA A 39 8.60 6.80 12.94
N LYS A 40 9.01 7.78 12.13
CA LYS A 40 9.90 8.87 12.57
C LYS A 40 9.25 9.74 13.63
N VAL A 41 7.95 9.98 13.44
CA VAL A 41 7.05 10.64 14.40
C VAL A 41 5.81 9.76 14.50
N PRO A 42 5.23 9.54 15.69
CA PRO A 42 4.00 8.79 15.83
C PRO A 42 2.91 9.33 14.89
N VAL A 43 2.39 8.47 14.03
CA VAL A 43 1.27 8.80 13.14
C VAL A 43 -0.07 8.46 13.81
N ASP A 44 -1.17 8.68 13.11
CA ASP A 44 -2.49 8.26 13.57
C ASP A 44 -2.51 6.77 13.96
N ALA A 45 -3.16 6.44 15.08
CA ALA A 45 -3.23 5.06 15.58
C ALA A 45 -3.84 4.09 14.55
N ARG A 46 -4.72 4.56 13.65
CA ARG A 46 -5.31 3.78 12.56
C ARG A 46 -4.27 3.33 11.53
N LEU A 47 -3.15 4.05 11.42
CA LEU A 47 -2.00 3.73 10.55
C LEU A 47 -0.95 2.86 11.25
N GLY A 48 -1.02 2.72 12.57
CA GLY A 48 -0.07 1.93 13.37
C GLY A 48 0.72 2.73 14.40
N GLY A 49 0.49 4.05 14.53
CA GLY A 49 1.09 4.86 15.59
C GLY A 49 2.60 4.96 15.46
N GLY A 50 3.34 4.26 16.34
CA GLY A 50 4.81 4.26 16.35
C GLY A 50 5.46 3.34 15.31
N ALA A 51 4.69 2.51 14.60
CA ALA A 51 5.21 1.64 13.55
C ALA A 51 4.20 1.55 12.40
N VAL A 52 4.68 1.65 11.17
CA VAL A 52 3.84 1.72 9.97
C VAL A 52 4.20 0.58 9.03
N ALA A 53 3.18 -0.14 8.55
CA ALA A 53 3.35 -1.11 7.48
C ALA A 53 3.47 -0.39 6.14
N VAL A 54 4.56 -0.62 5.40
CA VAL A 54 4.85 0.00 4.11
C VAL A 54 4.98 -1.06 3.04
N ARG A 55 4.42 -0.81 1.85
CA ARG A 55 4.52 -1.68 0.68
C ARG A 55 4.89 -0.87 -0.55
N CYS A 56 6.02 -1.20 -1.19
CA CYS A 56 6.35 -0.65 -2.49
C CYS A 56 5.42 -1.28 -3.54
N VAL A 57 4.63 -0.47 -4.24
CA VAL A 57 3.72 -0.97 -5.29
C VAL A 57 4.44 -1.05 -6.63
N VAL A 58 4.01 -1.98 -7.49
CA VAL A 58 4.62 -2.20 -8.81
C VAL A 58 3.63 -2.18 -9.97
N HIS A 59 2.33 -2.22 -9.67
CA HIS A 59 1.32 -2.17 -10.71
C HIS A 59 1.29 -0.76 -11.34
N PRO A 60 1.31 -0.62 -12.68
CA PRO A 60 1.37 0.69 -13.34
C PRO A 60 0.30 1.69 -12.87
N THR A 61 -0.94 1.23 -12.71
CA THR A 61 -2.04 2.06 -12.19
C THR A 61 -1.82 2.51 -10.75
N ALA A 62 -1.29 1.63 -9.90
CA ALA A 62 -1.00 1.97 -8.50
C ALA A 62 0.18 2.95 -8.40
N LEU A 63 1.20 2.77 -9.23
CA LEU A 63 2.33 3.70 -9.35
C LEU A 63 1.85 5.08 -9.80
N ALA A 64 1.05 5.16 -10.87
CA ALA A 64 0.51 6.42 -11.36
C ALA A 64 -0.31 7.15 -10.29
N LEU A 65 -1.09 6.41 -9.48
CA LEU A 65 -1.86 6.99 -8.39
C LEU A 65 -0.94 7.53 -7.28
N VAL A 66 0.00 6.73 -6.79
CA VAL A 66 0.94 7.13 -5.73
C VAL A 66 1.85 8.28 -6.18
N ASP A 67 2.21 8.35 -7.46
CA ASP A 67 2.96 9.47 -8.02
C ASP A 67 2.15 10.77 -8.02
N ALA A 68 0.84 10.68 -8.23
CA ALA A 68 -0.05 11.84 -8.30
C ALA A 68 -0.42 12.39 -6.92
N VAL A 69 -0.58 11.54 -5.91
CA VAL A 69 -1.11 11.95 -4.59
C VAL A 69 -0.17 11.73 -3.40
N GLY A 70 0.98 11.07 -3.63
CA GLY A 70 1.86 10.62 -2.56
C GLY A 70 1.44 9.28 -1.96
N PRO A 71 2.00 8.89 -0.79
CA PRO A 71 1.69 7.63 -0.12
C PRO A 71 0.21 7.46 0.19
N ILE A 72 -0.33 6.26 -0.01
CA ILE A 72 -1.78 5.99 0.12
C ILE A 72 -2.02 4.85 1.08
N THR A 73 -3.01 4.98 1.94
CA THR A 73 -3.51 3.86 2.74
C THR A 73 -4.21 2.83 1.86
N ALA A 74 -3.79 1.57 1.98
CA ALA A 74 -4.34 0.46 1.21
C ALA A 74 -4.67 -0.74 2.11
N THR A 75 -5.81 -1.35 1.83
CA THR A 75 -6.25 -2.66 2.32
C THR A 75 -6.66 -3.51 1.13
N SER A 76 -7.01 -4.78 1.36
CA SER A 76 -7.73 -5.54 0.34
C SER A 76 -9.09 -4.88 0.07
N ALA A 77 -9.50 -4.88 -1.21
CA ALA A 77 -10.71 -4.22 -1.67
C ALA A 77 -11.92 -5.18 -1.55
N ASN A 78 -12.35 -5.41 -0.31
CA ASN A 78 -13.47 -6.30 0.01
C ASN A 78 -14.09 -5.94 1.36
N ILE A 79 -15.34 -6.36 1.56
CA ILE A 79 -15.96 -6.37 2.88
C ILE A 79 -15.24 -7.39 3.77
N SER A 80 -15.05 -7.03 5.04
CA SER A 80 -14.38 -7.88 6.02
C SER A 80 -15.05 -9.25 6.11
N GLY A 81 -14.25 -10.31 6.05
CA GLY A 81 -14.73 -11.71 6.05
C GLY A 81 -15.01 -12.28 4.67
N GLU A 82 -15.04 -11.45 3.62
CA GLU A 82 -15.21 -11.93 2.25
C GLU A 82 -13.87 -12.08 1.51
N ALA A 83 -13.82 -12.98 0.52
CA ALA A 83 -12.67 -13.09 -0.36
C ALA A 83 -12.58 -11.86 -1.29
N PRO A 84 -11.38 -11.30 -1.54
CA PRO A 84 -11.22 -10.23 -2.52
C PRO A 84 -11.56 -10.73 -3.92
N ALA A 85 -12.23 -9.88 -4.70
CA ALA A 85 -12.43 -10.13 -6.12
C ALA A 85 -11.10 -9.92 -6.87
N LEU A 86 -10.88 -10.69 -7.94
CA LEU A 86 -9.70 -10.56 -8.78
C LEU A 86 -9.93 -9.60 -9.96
N GLU A 87 -11.18 -9.34 -10.31
CA GLU A 87 -11.60 -8.43 -11.36
C GLU A 87 -12.15 -7.13 -10.79
N THR A 88 -11.77 -6.00 -11.39
CA THR A 88 -12.12 -4.68 -10.86
C THR A 88 -13.62 -4.40 -10.93
N HIS A 89 -14.30 -4.83 -11.99
CA HIS A 89 -15.76 -4.67 -12.13
C HIS A 89 -16.53 -5.44 -11.04
N ASP A 90 -16.12 -6.68 -10.76
CA ASP A 90 -16.72 -7.49 -9.69
C ASP A 90 -16.45 -6.88 -8.32
N CYS A 91 -15.23 -6.38 -8.11
CA CYS A 91 -14.86 -5.64 -6.90
C CYS A 91 -15.76 -4.42 -6.70
N ALA A 92 -15.92 -3.58 -7.74
CA ALA A 92 -16.75 -2.38 -7.70
C ALA A 92 -18.21 -2.73 -7.39
N ALA A 93 -18.77 -3.72 -8.08
CA ALA A 93 -20.13 -4.18 -7.83
C ALA A 93 -20.34 -4.66 -6.38
N ARG A 94 -19.41 -5.44 -5.84
CA ARG A 94 -19.48 -5.96 -4.45
C ARG A 94 -19.33 -4.87 -3.40
N LEU A 95 -18.59 -3.80 -3.69
CA LEU A 95 -18.42 -2.64 -2.81
C LEU A 95 -19.51 -1.57 -3.02
N GLY A 96 -20.45 -1.78 -3.95
CA GLY A 96 -21.48 -0.81 -4.28
C GLY A 96 -20.94 0.47 -4.93
N LEU A 97 -19.79 0.39 -5.61
CA LEU A 97 -19.15 1.50 -6.31
C LEU A 97 -19.64 1.58 -7.76
N PRO A 98 -19.64 2.79 -8.37
CA PRO A 98 -19.88 2.95 -9.80
C PRO A 98 -18.94 2.07 -10.64
N LEU A 99 -19.43 1.49 -11.75
CA LEU A 99 -18.61 0.58 -12.59
C LEU A 99 -17.43 1.28 -13.28
N ASP A 100 -17.52 2.60 -13.47
CA ASP A 100 -16.46 3.48 -13.95
C ASP A 100 -15.48 3.94 -12.85
N SER A 101 -15.60 3.39 -11.63
CA SER A 101 -14.63 3.61 -10.55
C SER A 101 -13.32 2.84 -10.79
N ALA A 102 -13.34 1.85 -11.67
CA ALA A 102 -12.11 1.30 -12.24
C ALA A 102 -11.49 2.39 -13.13
N GLY A 103 -10.21 2.70 -12.94
CA GLY A 103 -9.48 3.47 -13.94
C GLY A 103 -9.61 2.83 -15.34
N PRO A 104 -9.30 3.57 -16.41
CA PRO A 104 -9.36 3.04 -17.77
C PRO A 104 -8.57 1.73 -17.93
#